data_AF-A0A8C5WRU5-F1
#
_entry.id   AF-A0A8C5WRU5-F1
#
_cell.length_a   1.000
_cell.length_b   1.000
_cell.length_c   1.000
_cell.angle_alpha   90.00
_cell.angle_beta   90.00
_cell.angle_gamma   90.00
#
_symmetry.space_group_name_H-M   'P 1'
#
loop_
_entity.id
_entity.type
_entity.pdbx_description
1 polymer ?
#
loop_
_entity_poly.entity_id
_entity_poly.type
_entity_poly.pdbx_seq_one_letter_code
_entity_poly.pdbx_strand_id
1 'polypeptide(L)'
;MWTLQGFLDFNSNIYFFKGVTKVDYGDISSRLGLRQKLQCKPFSWYLENVYPDSQIPRHYFSLGEIRNAETNQCLDNMARKENEKVGIFNCHGMGGNQVFSYTANKEIRTDDLCLDVSKLNGPVTMLKCHHLKGNQLWEYDPVVRLFMTPNSFEKISGYK
;
A
#
# COMPACT_ATOMS: atom_id res chain seq x y z
N MET A 1 -9.58 -23.43 3.37
CA MET A 1 -9.25 -22.97 2.01
C MET A 1 -10.00 -21.66 1.80
N TRP A 2 -9.29 -20.55 2.03
CA TRP A 2 -9.61 -19.10 1.87
C TRP A 2 -11.01 -18.56 2.23
N THR A 3 -11.10 -17.68 3.23
CA THR A 3 -12.28 -16.82 3.50
C THR A 3 -11.87 -15.39 3.82
N LEU A 4 -12.38 -14.43 3.05
CA LEU A 4 -12.75 -13.07 3.44
C LEU A 4 -13.64 -12.52 2.33
N GLN A 5 -14.96 -12.50 2.53
CA GLN A 5 -15.85 -11.64 1.75
C GLN A 5 -16.97 -11.17 2.67
N GLY A 6 -17.13 -9.85 2.77
CA GLY A 6 -18.09 -9.18 3.64
C GLY A 6 -17.83 -7.69 3.66
N PHE A 7 -18.29 -7.00 2.61
CA PHE A 7 -18.24 -5.53 2.44
C PHE A 7 -16.85 -4.88 2.30
N LEU A 8 -16.11 -5.25 1.25
CA LEU A 8 -15.26 -4.37 0.43
C LEU A 8 -14.94 -5.18 -0.83
N ASP A 9 -15.49 -4.82 -1.99
CA ASP A 9 -15.09 -5.44 -3.27
C ASP A 9 -13.84 -4.74 -3.79
N PHE A 10 -12.77 -4.94 -3.06
CA PHE A 10 -11.41 -4.78 -3.55
C PHE A 10 -10.71 -6.11 -3.33
N ASN A 11 -10.02 -6.59 -4.36
CA ASN A 11 -9.17 -7.79 -4.35
C ASN A 11 -8.66 -8.11 -2.95
N SER A 12 -9.11 -9.25 -2.44
CA SER A 12 -9.21 -9.70 -1.04
C SER A 12 -7.89 -9.83 -0.26
N ASN A 13 -6.87 -9.02 -0.57
CA ASN A 13 -5.54 -9.04 0.05
C ASN A 13 -5.27 -7.85 0.99
N ILE A 14 -6.28 -7.06 1.34
CA ILE A 14 -6.06 -5.71 1.92
C ILE A 14 -5.57 -5.70 3.39
N TYR A 15 -5.81 -6.74 4.19
CA TYR A 15 -5.49 -6.66 5.63
C TYR A 15 -4.83 -7.93 6.20
N PHE A 16 -3.89 -8.53 5.47
CA PHE A 16 -3.13 -9.69 5.99
C PHE A 16 -1.95 -9.26 6.88
N PHE A 17 -2.22 -8.51 7.93
CA PHE A 17 -1.26 -8.31 9.02
C PHE A 17 -1.48 -9.36 10.09
N LYS A 18 -0.40 -9.83 10.73
CA LYS A 18 -0.43 -10.90 11.74
C LYS A 18 -1.43 -10.62 12.88
N GLY A 19 -1.73 -9.35 13.15
CA GLY A 19 -2.71 -8.93 14.14
C GLY A 19 -4.17 -9.07 13.70
N VAL A 20 -4.50 -8.81 12.43
CA VAL A 20 -5.90 -8.80 11.94
C VAL A 20 -6.35 -10.21 11.54
N THR A 21 -5.45 -11.01 10.98
CA THR A 21 -5.73 -12.38 10.48
C THR A 21 -6.09 -13.39 11.56
N LYS A 22 -5.87 -13.04 12.84
CA LYS A 22 -6.13 -13.91 14.00
C LYS A 22 -7.39 -13.51 14.79
N VAL A 23 -8.08 -12.44 14.38
CA VAL A 23 -9.27 -11.98 15.08
C VAL A 23 -10.47 -12.76 14.58
N ASP A 24 -11.13 -13.46 15.51
CA ASP A 24 -12.47 -14.01 15.25
C ASP A 24 -13.48 -12.87 15.21
N TYR A 25 -14.15 -12.73 14.08
CA TYR A 25 -15.16 -11.70 13.83
C TYR A 25 -16.59 -12.27 13.88
N GLY A 26 -16.74 -13.57 14.20
CA GLY A 26 -18.02 -14.25 14.28
C GLY A 26 -18.70 -14.52 12.94
N ASP A 27 -19.93 -15.01 12.98
CA ASP A 27 -20.72 -15.30 11.79
C ASP A 27 -21.29 -14.04 11.13
N ILE A 28 -21.01 -13.86 9.84
CA ILE A 28 -21.48 -12.75 9.01
C ILE A 28 -22.48 -13.17 7.93
N SER A 29 -22.93 -14.43 7.93
CA SER A 29 -23.80 -15.01 6.89
C SER A 29 -25.07 -14.18 6.67
N SER A 30 -25.67 -13.65 7.75
CA SER A 30 -26.86 -12.80 7.66
C SER A 30 -26.61 -11.49 6.90
N ARG A 31 -25.43 -10.87 7.07
CA ARG A 31 -25.05 -9.63 6.37
C ARG A 31 -24.76 -9.88 4.90
N LEU A 32 -24.13 -11.01 4.59
CA LEU A 32 -23.91 -11.44 3.21
C LEU A 32 -25.22 -11.75 2.49
N GLY A 33 -26.12 -12.49 3.13
CA GLY A 33 -27.45 -12.77 2.60
C GLY A 33 -28.25 -11.49 2.34
N LEU A 34 -28.18 -10.51 3.25
CA LEU A 34 -28.80 -9.19 3.05
C LEU A 34 -28.24 -8.46 1.82
N ARG A 35 -26.91 -8.44 1.66
CA ARG A 35 -26.25 -7.80 0.50
C ARG A 35 -26.70 -8.42 -0.83
N GLN A 36 -26.78 -9.75 -0.88
CA GLN A 36 -27.23 -10.48 -2.06
C GLN A 36 -28.70 -10.21 -2.36
N LYS A 37 -29.57 -10.28 -1.34
CA LYS A 37 -31.01 -10.02 -1.46
C LYS A 37 -31.30 -8.60 -1.98
N LEU A 38 -30.53 -7.61 -1.54
CA LEU A 38 -30.67 -6.21 -1.96
C LEU A 38 -29.95 -5.90 -3.27
N GLN A 39 -29.27 -6.88 -3.89
CA GLN A 39 -28.52 -6.72 -5.14
C GLN A 39 -27.55 -5.52 -5.10
N CYS A 40 -26.85 -5.34 -3.97
CA CYS A 40 -25.96 -4.20 -3.78
C CYS A 40 -24.81 -4.19 -4.80
N LYS A 41 -24.43 -2.99 -5.24
CA LYS A 41 -23.26 -2.78 -6.09
C LYS A 41 -21.95 -3.12 -5.35
N PRO A 42 -20.88 -3.47 -6.07
CA PRO A 42 -19.56 -3.68 -5.48
C PRO A 42 -19.02 -2.37 -4.86
N PHE A 43 -18.13 -2.49 -3.88
CA PHE A 43 -17.49 -1.30 -3.28
C PHE A 43 -16.64 -0.51 -4.27
N SER A 44 -16.03 -1.17 -5.25
CA SER A 44 -15.35 -0.47 -6.36
C SER A 44 -16.27 0.52 -7.06
N TRP A 45 -17.51 0.12 -7.35
CA TRP A 45 -18.52 1.00 -7.92
C TRP A 45 -18.80 2.22 -7.03
N TYR A 46 -18.81 2.06 -5.70
CA TYR A 46 -18.97 3.18 -4.77
C TYR A 46 -17.81 4.18 -4.86
N LEU A 47 -16.56 3.69 -4.88
CA LEU A 47 -15.36 4.54 -5.04
C LEU A 47 -15.26 5.21 -6.41
N GLU A 48 -15.93 4.66 -7.43
CA GLU A 48 -15.96 5.23 -8.77
C GLU A 48 -17.09 6.25 -8.95
N ASN A 49 -18.27 6.00 -8.38
CA ASN A 49 -19.50 6.72 -8.71
C ASN A 49 -20.05 7.60 -7.57
N VAL A 50 -19.71 7.30 -6.32
CA VAL A 50 -20.26 8.00 -5.14
C VAL A 50 -19.17 8.80 -4.42
N TYR A 51 -17.96 8.25 -4.28
CA TYR A 51 -16.83 8.93 -3.66
C TYR A 51 -15.57 8.93 -4.54
N PRO A 52 -15.62 9.58 -5.72
CA PRO A 52 -14.52 9.58 -6.68
C PRO A 52 -13.24 10.26 -6.20
N ASP A 53 -13.37 11.23 -5.28
CA ASP A 53 -12.26 11.98 -4.67
C ASP A 53 -11.62 11.25 -3.47
N SER A 54 -12.04 10.01 -3.21
CA SER A 54 -11.40 9.20 -2.18
C SER A 54 -9.93 9.01 -2.50
N GLN A 55 -9.08 9.16 -1.48
CA GLN A 55 -7.65 8.91 -1.61
C GLN A 55 -7.32 7.41 -1.61
N ILE A 56 -8.30 6.52 -1.42
CA ILE A 56 -8.10 5.07 -1.43
C ILE A 56 -7.63 4.64 -2.84
N PRO A 57 -6.46 3.99 -2.98
CA PRO A 57 -5.97 3.54 -4.28
C PRO A 57 -6.97 2.58 -4.94
N ARG A 58 -7.50 2.97 -6.11
CA ARG A 58 -8.49 2.14 -6.82
C ARG A 58 -7.91 0.90 -7.49
N HIS A 59 -6.62 0.93 -7.80
CA HIS A 59 -5.93 -0.20 -8.38
C HIS A 59 -4.51 -0.19 -7.82
N TYR A 60 -4.10 -1.32 -7.27
CA TYR A 60 -2.74 -1.54 -6.78
C TYR A 60 -2.24 -2.90 -7.24
N PHE A 61 -0.93 -2.96 -7.50
CA PHE A 61 -0.24 -4.21 -7.78
C PHE A 61 -0.02 -5.01 -6.51
N SER A 62 0.29 -4.33 -5.40
CA SER A 62 0.53 -4.97 -4.10
C SER A 62 0.20 -4.03 -2.94
N LEU A 63 -0.09 -4.64 -1.80
CA LEU A 63 -0.25 -3.98 -0.51
C LEU A 63 0.41 -4.86 0.55
N GLY A 64 1.23 -4.27 1.41
CA GLY A 64 1.91 -4.97 2.49
C GLY A 64 3.26 -4.37 2.79
N GLU A 65 4.16 -5.20 3.31
CA GLU A 65 5.52 -4.78 3.66
C GLU A 65 6.44 -4.75 2.44
N ILE A 66 7.24 -3.69 2.31
CA ILE A 66 8.37 -3.66 1.38
C ILE A 66 9.59 -4.20 2.12
N ARG A 67 9.89 -5.47 1.90
CA ARG A 67 10.90 -6.24 2.64
C ARG A 67 12.17 -6.42 1.81
N ASN A 68 13.32 -6.13 2.43
CA ASN A 68 14.60 -6.64 1.97
C ASN A 68 14.69 -8.15 2.30
N ALA A 69 14.79 -8.97 1.26
CA ALA A 69 14.79 -10.43 1.38
C ALA A 69 16.06 -10.99 2.05
N GLU A 70 17.17 -10.26 2.03
CA GLU A 70 18.46 -10.70 2.60
C GLU A 70 18.58 -10.31 4.07
N THR A 71 18.17 -9.08 4.43
CA THR A 71 18.37 -8.55 5.79
C THR A 71 17.16 -8.68 6.69
N ASN A 72 16.00 -9.08 6.14
CA ASN A 72 14.74 -9.13 6.86
C ASN A 72 14.32 -7.77 7.46
N GLN A 73 14.76 -6.68 6.83
CA GLN A 73 14.38 -5.31 7.15
C GLN A 73 13.28 -4.83 6.22
N CYS A 74 12.38 -4.00 6.74
CA CYS A 74 11.23 -3.46 6.04
C CYS A 74 11.32 -1.95 5.97
N LEU A 75 10.79 -1.39 4.88
CA LEU A 75 10.49 0.03 4.82
C LEU A 75 9.50 0.37 5.94
N ASP A 76 9.74 1.48 6.61
CA ASP A 76 9.00 1.87 7.81
C ASP A 76 8.82 3.39 7.82
N ASN A 77 7.57 3.86 7.91
CA ASN A 77 7.31 5.31 7.99
C ASN A 77 7.69 5.91 9.36
N MET A 78 8.08 5.08 10.34
CA MET A 78 8.51 5.43 11.69
C MET A 78 7.51 6.32 12.45
N ALA A 79 6.22 6.25 12.09
CA ALA A 79 5.16 7.17 12.53
C ALA A 79 5.47 8.66 12.26
N ARG A 80 6.33 8.93 11.29
CA ARG A 80 6.68 10.28 10.83
C ARG A 80 5.60 10.86 9.93
N LYS A 81 5.59 12.18 9.81
CA LYS A 81 4.60 12.96 9.06
C LYS A 81 5.11 13.34 7.67
N GLU A 82 4.29 14.11 6.96
CA GLU A 82 4.65 14.75 5.69
C GLU A 82 5.99 15.51 5.81
N ASN A 83 6.77 15.48 4.73
CA ASN A 83 8.09 16.10 4.57
C ASN A 83 9.21 15.49 5.43
N GLU A 84 8.98 14.30 6.00
CA GLU A 84 10.00 13.53 6.71
C GLU A 84 10.51 12.36 5.87
N LYS A 85 11.72 11.89 6.20
CA LYS A 85 12.36 10.76 5.51
C LYS A 85 11.69 9.45 5.92
N VAL A 86 11.51 8.56 4.96
CA VAL A 86 11.14 7.17 5.28
C VAL A 86 12.33 6.45 5.95
N GLY A 87 12.04 5.50 6.82
CA GLY A 87 13.03 4.71 7.54
C GLY A 87 13.08 3.25 7.09
N ILE A 88 14.00 2.51 7.68
CA ILE A 88 14.11 1.05 7.56
C ILE A 88 14.17 0.50 8.98
N PHE A 89 13.39 -0.54 9.27
CA PHE A 89 13.37 -1.19 10.56
C PHE A 89 13.19 -2.71 10.42
N ASN A 90 13.34 -3.47 11.49
CA ASN A 90 13.12 -4.91 11.45
C ASN A 90 11.65 -5.20 11.08
N CYS A 91 11.43 -6.10 10.13
CA CYS A 91 10.09 -6.48 9.72
C CYS A 91 9.34 -7.17 10.87
N HIS A 92 8.22 -6.62 11.33
CA HIS A 92 7.45 -7.19 12.44
C HIS A 92 6.15 -7.90 12.02
N GLY A 93 5.62 -7.67 10.81
CA GLY A 93 4.41 -8.33 10.32
C GLY A 93 3.12 -7.85 10.99
N MET A 94 3.17 -6.75 11.75
CA MET A 94 2.02 -6.27 12.53
C MET A 94 1.17 -5.24 11.77
N GLY A 95 1.60 -4.83 10.58
CA GLY A 95 0.96 -3.76 9.83
C GLY A 95 1.40 -2.38 10.31
N GLY A 96 0.48 -1.41 10.32
CA GLY A 96 0.76 -0.04 10.75
C GLY A 96 1.80 0.66 9.89
N ASN A 97 2.86 1.16 10.52
CA ASN A 97 3.95 1.93 9.91
C ASN A 97 4.79 1.18 8.86
N GLN A 98 4.67 -0.14 8.76
CA GLN A 98 5.39 -0.96 7.76
C GLN A 98 4.51 -1.35 6.56
N VAL A 99 3.34 -0.72 6.40
CA VAL A 99 2.41 -1.04 5.33
C VAL A 99 2.48 0.01 4.23
N PHE A 100 2.79 -0.46 3.03
CA PHE A 100 2.80 0.37 1.84
C PHE A 100 1.97 -0.27 0.73
N SER A 101 1.33 0.57 -0.07
CA SER A 101 0.65 0.15 -1.30
C SER A 101 1.49 0.55 -2.51
N TYR A 102 1.67 -0.37 -3.46
CA TYR A 102 2.25 -0.07 -4.77
C TYR A 102 1.12 0.02 -5.80
N THR A 103 0.82 1.24 -6.24
CA THR A 103 -0.39 1.53 -7.02
C THR A 103 -0.22 1.24 -8.52
N ALA A 104 -1.33 1.14 -9.25
CA ALA A 104 -1.33 1.05 -10.71
C ALA A 104 -0.70 2.30 -11.37
N ASN A 105 -0.78 3.45 -10.70
CA ASN A 105 -0.10 4.69 -11.09
C ASN A 105 1.40 4.68 -10.79
N LYS A 106 1.94 3.54 -10.33
CA LYS A 106 3.35 3.33 -10.03
C LYS A 106 3.84 4.24 -8.89
N GLU A 107 2.99 4.50 -7.91
CA GLU A 107 3.33 5.21 -6.67
C GLU A 107 3.50 4.22 -5.52
N ILE A 108 4.41 4.50 -4.59
CA ILE A 108 4.51 3.78 -3.32
C ILE A 108 3.91 4.66 -2.23
N ARG A 109 2.84 4.19 -1.58
CA ARG A 109 2.02 5.00 -0.66
C ARG A 109 1.93 4.43 0.74
N THR A 110 1.88 5.31 1.73
CA THR A 110 1.42 5.08 3.11
C THR A 110 0.33 6.09 3.39
N ASP A 111 -0.91 5.63 3.61
CA ASP A 111 -2.08 6.50 3.72
C ASP A 111 -2.23 7.50 2.54
N ASP A 112 -2.20 8.81 2.82
CA ASP A 112 -2.28 9.91 1.85
C ASP A 112 -0.92 10.39 1.33
N LEU A 113 0.17 9.81 1.85
CA LEU A 113 1.54 10.16 1.48
C LEU A 113 2.13 9.17 0.47
N CYS A 114 2.94 9.71 -0.44
CA CYS A 114 3.71 9.02 -1.45
C CYS A 114 5.20 9.15 -1.14
N LEU A 115 5.97 8.11 -1.45
CA LEU A 115 7.42 8.21 -1.47
C LEU A 115 7.86 9.10 -2.63
N ASP A 116 8.69 10.08 -2.31
CA ASP A 116 9.10 11.17 -3.18
C ASP A 116 10.62 11.37 -3.12
N VAL A 117 11.23 11.54 -4.29
CA VAL A 117 12.64 11.90 -4.45
C VAL A 117 12.74 13.31 -5.04
N SER A 118 12.67 14.33 -4.18
CA SER A 118 12.61 15.73 -4.66
C SER A 118 13.97 16.30 -5.11
N LYS A 119 15.09 15.65 -4.75
CA LYS A 119 16.44 16.08 -5.10
C LYS A 119 17.23 14.89 -5.62
N LEU A 120 18.04 15.10 -6.66
CA LEU A 120 18.98 14.09 -7.14
C LEU A 120 19.98 13.74 -6.02
N ASN A 121 20.17 12.45 -5.75
CA ASN A 121 20.92 11.88 -4.63
C ASN A 121 20.37 12.32 -3.26
N GLY A 122 19.10 12.72 -3.22
CA GLY A 122 18.40 13.12 -2.01
C GLY A 122 17.90 11.91 -1.22
N PRO A 123 17.44 12.12 0.02
CA PRO A 123 16.73 11.09 0.75
C PRO A 123 15.33 10.89 0.14
N VAL A 124 14.83 9.66 0.21
CA VAL A 124 13.40 9.39 -0.03
C VAL A 124 12.58 9.99 1.11
N THR A 125 11.67 10.89 0.79
CA THR A 125 10.77 11.57 1.73
C THR A 125 9.31 11.22 1.47
N MET A 126 8.45 11.41 2.46
CA MET A 126 7.02 11.18 2.34
C MET A 126 6.32 12.52 2.11
N LEU A 127 5.72 12.71 0.95
CA LEU A 127 4.96 13.92 0.59
C LEU A 127 3.55 13.55 0.17
N LYS A 128 2.63 14.52 0.17
CA LYS A 128 1.29 14.27 -0.38
C LYS A 128 1.38 13.73 -1.81
N CYS A 129 0.58 12.70 -2.07
CA CYS A 129 0.45 12.16 -3.41
C CYS A 129 -0.15 13.22 -4.34
N HIS A 130 0.61 13.61 -5.37
CA HIS A 130 0.14 14.60 -6.34
C HIS A 130 -0.28 13.98 -7.67
N HIS A 131 -0.04 12.68 -7.90
CA HIS A 131 -0.48 11.93 -9.09
C HIS A 131 0.05 12.44 -10.44
N LEU A 132 1.08 13.29 -10.41
CA LEU A 132 1.73 13.86 -11.60
C LEU A 132 2.95 13.04 -12.07
N LYS A 133 3.16 11.85 -11.51
CA LYS A 133 4.33 11.00 -11.75
C LYS A 133 5.63 11.73 -11.34
N GLY A 134 6.69 11.66 -12.16
CA GLY A 134 7.96 12.35 -11.92
C GLY A 134 8.72 11.79 -10.73
N ASN A 135 8.93 12.62 -9.71
CA ASN A 135 9.63 12.30 -8.46
C ASN A 135 8.85 11.35 -7.53
N GLN A 136 7.57 11.07 -7.80
CA GLN A 136 6.76 10.07 -7.09
C GLN A 136 6.54 8.79 -7.91
N LEU A 137 7.21 8.65 -9.06
CA LEU A 137 7.08 7.49 -9.94
C LEU A 137 8.13 6.42 -9.60
N TRP A 138 7.66 5.19 -9.35
CA TRP A 138 8.47 4.03 -8.97
C TRP A 138 8.22 2.85 -9.90
N GLU A 139 9.28 2.37 -10.54
CA GLU A 139 9.27 1.15 -11.33
C GLU A 139 9.86 -0.01 -10.53
N TYR A 140 9.18 -1.16 -10.55
CA TYR A 140 9.66 -2.38 -9.92
C TYR A 140 10.21 -3.32 -10.98
N ASP A 141 11.48 -3.68 -10.87
CA ASP A 141 12.08 -4.74 -11.68
C ASP A 141 11.99 -6.08 -10.91
N PRO A 142 11.20 -7.05 -11.39
CA PRO A 142 11.02 -8.33 -10.72
C PRO A 142 12.24 -9.25 -10.82
N VAL A 143 13.14 -9.04 -11.80
CA VAL A 143 14.34 -9.85 -12.01
C VAL A 143 15.38 -9.52 -10.94
N VAL A 144 15.68 -8.23 -10.77
CA VAL A 144 16.64 -7.77 -9.75
C VAL A 144 15.99 -7.47 -8.40
N ARG A 145 14.65 -7.46 -8.33
CA ARG A 145 13.85 -7.20 -7.11
C ARG A 145 14.09 -5.82 -6.51
N LEU A 146 14.11 -4.79 -7.36
CA LEU A 146 14.39 -3.42 -6.96
C LEU A 146 13.31 -2.45 -7.42
N PHE A 147 13.01 -1.48 -6.56
CA PHE A 147 12.30 -0.27 -6.94
C PHE A 147 13.30 0.80 -7.38
N MET A 148 13.01 1.45 -8.50
CA MET A 148 13.83 2.49 -9.13
C MET A 148 12.93 3.66 -9.51
N THR A 149 13.46 4.88 -9.45
CA THR A 149 12.78 6.02 -10.10
C THR A 149 13.36 6.23 -11.51
N PRO A 150 12.58 6.75 -12.46
CA PRO A 150 13.10 7.04 -13.80
C PRO A 150 14.03 8.27 -13.84
N ASN A 151 13.99 9.14 -12.81
CA ASN A 151 14.74 10.40 -12.78
C ASN A 151 16.00 10.35 -11.90
N SER A 152 16.23 9.25 -11.20
CA SER A 152 17.44 9.03 -10.42
C SER A 152 17.76 7.54 -10.42
N PHE A 153 19.04 7.17 -10.57
CA PHE A 153 19.51 5.81 -10.32
C PHE A 153 19.35 5.38 -8.83
N GLU A 154 18.49 6.05 -8.07
CA GLU A 154 18.21 5.77 -6.67
C GLU A 154 17.32 4.55 -6.55
N LYS A 155 17.77 3.64 -5.70
CA LYS A 155 17.13 2.37 -5.43
C LYS A 155 16.58 2.41 -4.03
N ILE A 156 15.44 1.76 -3.80
CA ILE A 156 15.01 1.36 -2.43
C ILE A 156 15.85 0.15 -1.94
N SER A 157 17.00 -0.15 -2.57
CA SER A 157 17.96 -1.10 -1.99
C SER A 157 18.69 -0.41 -0.85
N GLY A 158 18.52 -0.97 0.35
CA GLY A 158 19.26 -0.59 1.54
C GLY A 158 20.71 -0.25 1.23
N TYR A 159 21.09 0.96 1.64
CA TYR A 159 22.41 1.55 1.64
C TYR A 159 23.54 0.51 1.70
N LYS A 160 24.42 0.57 0.71
CA LYS A 160 25.86 0.58 0.95
C LYS A 160 26.40 1.93 0.51
#